data_AF-A0A7K3XQ22-F1
#
_entry.id   AF-A0A7K3XQ22-F1
#
_cell.length_a   1.000
_cell.length_b   1.000
_cell.length_c   1.000
_cell.angle_alpha   90.00
_cell.angle_beta   90.00
_cell.angle_gamma   90.00
#
_symmetry.space_group_name_H-M   'P 1'
#
loop_
_entity.id
_entity.type
_entity.pdbx_description
1 polymer ?
#
loop_
_entity_poly.entity_id
_entity_poly.type
_entity_poly.pdbx_seq_one_letter_code
_entity_poly.pdbx_strand_id
1 'polypeptide(L)' 'TILIIGSLQSIELNENILGNDGFIALEKENVLVSGGLDGYYSTEFIGRLGNAKPGNWPTTIEVNELNSKPI' A
#
# COMPACT_ATOMS: atom_id res chain seq x y z
N THR A 1 10.71 -23.50 -12.19
CA THR A 1 10.65 -22.22 -11.45
C THR A 1 12.04 -21.86 -10.96
N ILE A 2 12.41 -20.58 -11.02
CA ILE A 2 13.67 -20.04 -10.48
C ILE A 2 13.31 -18.89 -9.54
N LEU A 3 13.97 -18.80 -8.39
CA LEU A 3 13.82 -17.68 -7.45
C LEU A 3 15.00 -16.72 -7.61
N ILE A 4 14.71 -15.45 -7.89
CA ILE A 4 15.70 -14.38 -8.02
C ILE A 4 15.64 -13.51 -6.75
N ILE A 5 16.79 -13.23 -6.14
CA ILE A 5 16.93 -12.35 -4.98
C ILE A 5 17.71 -11.11 -5.42
N GLY A 6 17.11 -9.93 -5.25
CA GLY A 6 17.73 -8.63 -5.54
C GLY A 6 17.46 -7.64 -4.41
N SER A 7 18.29 -6.59 -4.34
CA SER A 7 18.14 -5.49 -3.40
C SER A 7 17.72 -4.23 -4.13
N LEU A 8 16.66 -3.58 -3.66
CA LEU A 8 16.17 -2.31 -4.20
C LEU A 8 17.21 -1.20 -3.97
N GLN A 9 17.57 -0.46 -5.02
CA GLN A 9 18.55 0.65 -4.94
C GLN A 9 17.89 2.04 -4.98
N SER A 10 16.84 2.19 -5.79
CA SER A 10 16.07 3.43 -5.92
C SER A 10 14.66 3.12 -6.45
N ILE A 11 13.72 4.04 -6.23
CA ILE A 11 12.36 4.02 -6.80
C ILE A 11 12.12 5.38 -7.45
N GLU A 12 11.55 5.37 -8.64
CA GLU A 12 10.96 6.55 -9.28
C GLU A 12 9.43 6.41 -9.18
N LEU A 13 8.76 7.43 -8.63
CA LEU A 13 7.31 7.44 -8.48
C LEU A 13 6.76 8.87 -8.58
N ASN A 14 5.48 8.97 -8.90
CA ASN A 14 4.75 10.23 -8.83
C ASN A 14 4.59 10.67 -7.36
N GLU A 15 5.06 11.86 -7.00
CA GLU A 15 4.98 12.34 -5.62
C GLU A 15 3.53 12.47 -5.13
N ASN A 16 2.56 12.66 -6.04
CA ASN A 16 1.14 12.83 -5.70
C ASN A 16 0.47 11.56 -5.15
N ILE A 17 1.11 10.40 -5.31
CA ILE A 17 0.62 9.13 -4.75
C ILE A 17 1.33 8.74 -3.46
N LEU A 18 2.35 9.49 -3.03
CA LEU A 18 3.08 9.25 -1.79
C LEU A 18 2.43 10.00 -0.63
N GLY A 19 1.90 9.26 0.33
CA GLY A 19 1.46 9.79 1.61
C GLY A 19 2.64 10.17 2.50
N ASN A 20 2.40 11.11 3.43
CA ASN A 20 3.40 11.58 4.39
C ASN A 20 3.98 10.47 5.28
N ASP A 21 3.26 9.37 5.44
CA ASP A 21 3.66 8.19 6.20
C ASP A 21 4.31 7.10 5.33
N GLY A 22 4.63 7.42 4.07
CA GLY A 22 5.21 6.49 3.09
C GLY A 22 4.19 5.58 2.40
N PHE A 23 2.89 5.72 2.67
CA PHE A 23 1.86 4.94 1.98
C PHE A 23 1.79 5.34 0.50
N ILE A 24 1.73 4.35 -0.40
CA ILE A 24 1.60 4.59 -1.84
C ILE A 24 0.17 4.27 -2.27
N ALA A 25 -0.55 5.29 -2.74
CA ALA A 25 -1.92 5.21 -3.23
C ALA A 25 -1.97 4.66 -4.67
N LEU A 26 -1.77 3.36 -4.82
CA LEU A 26 -1.67 2.67 -6.11
C LEU A 26 -2.94 2.82 -6.97
N GLU A 27 -4.11 2.99 -6.36
CA GLU A 27 -5.39 3.18 -7.06
C GLU A 27 -5.48 4.51 -7.82
N LYS A 28 -4.64 5.49 -7.46
CA LYS A 28 -4.54 6.77 -8.17
C LYS A 28 -3.75 6.64 -9.47
N GLU A 29 -3.06 5.53 -9.66
CA GLU A 29 -2.40 5.15 -10.89
C GLU A 29 -3.13 3.94 -11.51
N ASN A 30 -2.90 3.67 -12.79
CA ASN A 30 -3.51 2.51 -13.47
C ASN A 30 -2.78 1.19 -13.12
N VAL A 31 -2.51 0.96 -11.85
CA VAL A 31 -1.86 -0.26 -11.36
C VAL A 31 -2.85 -1.41 -11.40
N LEU A 32 -2.45 -2.50 -12.06
CA LEU A 32 -3.23 -3.71 -12.22
C LEU A 32 -2.73 -4.83 -11.32
N VAL A 33 -3.66 -5.64 -10.83
CA VAL A 33 -3.36 -6.87 -10.10
C VAL A 33 -3.58 -8.07 -11.02
N SER A 34 -2.60 -8.97 -11.08
CA SER A 34 -2.73 -10.22 -11.81
C SER A 34 -3.58 -11.23 -11.03
N GLY A 35 -4.52 -11.86 -11.73
CA GLY A 35 -5.40 -12.90 -11.22
C GLY A 35 -5.31 -14.17 -12.03
N GLY A 36 -4.33 -15.01 -11.73
CA GLY A 36 -4.15 -16.29 -12.40
C GLY A 36 -3.35 -16.15 -13.71
N LEU A 37 -3.81 -16.83 -14.77
CA LEU A 37 -3.09 -16.90 -16.04
C LEU A 37 -3.38 -15.71 -16.97
N ASP A 38 -4.62 -15.23 -16.96
CA ASP A 38 -5.13 -14.27 -17.96
C ASP A 38 -6.10 -13.22 -17.37
N GLY A 39 -6.32 -13.24 -16.05
CA GLY A 39 -7.14 -12.25 -15.36
C GLY A 39 -6.34 -11.03 -14.90
N TYR A 40 -6.93 -9.84 -15.05
CA TYR A 40 -6.39 -8.58 -14.55
C TYR A 40 -7.49 -7.75 -13.89
N TYR A 41 -7.18 -7.12 -12.76
CA TYR A 41 -8.12 -6.30 -12.01
C TYR A 41 -7.55 -4.89 -11.80
N SER A 42 -8.42 -3.88 -11.94
CA SER A 42 -8.14 -2.53 -11.44
C SER A 42 -8.18 -2.51 -9.91
N THR A 43 -7.58 -1.49 -9.31
CA THR A 43 -7.60 -1.29 -7.86
C THR A 43 -8.55 -0.16 -7.47
N GLU A 44 -9.18 -0.30 -6.31
CA GLU A 44 -10.01 0.73 -5.68
C GLU A 44 -9.62 0.81 -4.20
N PHE A 45 -9.47 2.02 -3.66
CA PHE A 45 -9.14 2.20 -2.26
C PHE A 45 -10.38 2.04 -1.38
N ILE A 46 -10.36 1.03 -0.51
CA ILE A 46 -11.44 0.75 0.44
C ILE A 46 -11.17 1.44 1.79
N GLY A 47 -9.91 1.44 2.24
CA GLY A 47 -9.51 1.97 3.55
C GLY A 47 -8.21 1.35 4.05
N ARG A 48 -7.66 1.93 5.12
CA ARG A 48 -6.48 1.39 5.82
C ARG A 48 -6.87 0.95 7.22
N LEU A 49 -6.40 -0.22 7.63
CA LEU A 49 -6.59 -0.75 8.98
C LEU A 49 -5.34 -0.53 9.81
N GLY A 50 -5.52 -0.21 11.08
CA GLY A 50 -4.45 -0.10 12.06
C GLY A 50 -3.74 -1.43 12.28
N ASN A 51 -2.48 -1.36 12.73
CA ASN A 51 -1.74 -2.57 13.07
C ASN A 51 -2.50 -3.39 14.14
N ALA A 52 -2.77 -4.66 13.84
CA ALA A 52 -3.49 -5.55 14.72
C ALA A 52 -2.69 -5.80 16.00
N LYS A 53 -3.35 -5.71 17.17
CA LYS A 53 -2.77 -6.04 18.47
C LYS A 53 -3.57 -7.17 19.10
N PRO A 54 -2.92 -8.11 19.82
CA PRO A 54 -3.65 -9.15 20.55
C PRO A 54 -4.75 -8.54 21.42
N GLY A 55 -5.95 -9.12 21.35
CA GLY A 55 -7.11 -8.65 22.10
C GLY A 55 -7.79 -7.38 21.58
N ASN A 56 -7.34 -6.79 20.47
CA ASN A 56 -7.95 -5.59 19.88
C ASN A 56 -8.24 -5.80 18.38
N TRP A 57 -9.47 -5.53 17.97
CA TRP A 57 -9.82 -5.50 16.55
C TRP A 57 -9.18 -4.28 15.87
N PRO A 58 -8.63 -4.42 14.65
CA PRO A 58 -8.09 -3.29 13.89
C PRO A 58 -9.18 -2.26 13.62
N THR A 59 -8.89 -0.99 13.94
CA THR A 59 -9.75 0.12 13.58
C THR A 59 -9.30 0.72 12.26
N THR A 60 -10.22 1.36 11.55
CA THR A 60 -9.87 2.18 10.38
C THR A 60 -8.93 3.30 10.83
N ILE A 61 -7.87 3.53 10.05
CA ILE A 61 -6.98 4.67 10.23
C ILE A 61 -7.66 5.87 9.57
N GLU A 62 -8.10 6.82 10.39
CA GLU A 62 -8.53 8.13 9.92
C GLU A 62 -7.29 8.91 9.44
N VAL A 63 -7.39 9.59 8.30
CA VAL A 63 -6.27 10.29 7.63
C VAL A 63 -5.55 11.29 8.55
N ASN A 64 -6.22 11.76 9.61
CA ASN A 64 -5.67 12.71 10.59
C ASN A 64 -4.69 12.09 11.61
N GLU A 65 -4.76 10.78 11.89
CA GLU A 65 -3.89 10.14 12.90
C GLU A 65 -2.47 9.86 12.40
N LEU A 66 -2.28 9.79 11.08
CA LEU A 66 -0.98 9.56 10.43
C LEU A 66 0.03 10.68 10.67
N ASN A 67 -0.43 11.91 10.97
CA ASN A 67 0.44 13.06 11.21
C ASN A 67 0.98 13.15 12.66
N SER A 68 0.63 12.19 13.53
CA SER A 68 0.90 12.26 14.98
C SER A 68 1.91 11.23 15.52
N LYS A 69 2.29 10.23 14.70
CA LYS A 69 3.30 9.24 15.09
C LYS A 69 4.54 9.40 14.22
N PRO A 70 5.71 9.73 14.81
CA PRO A 70 6.96 9.63 14.09
C PRO A 70 7.24 8.16 13.76
N ILE A 71 7.95 7.95 12.65
CA ILE A 71 8.55 6.66 12.27
C ILE A 71 9.58 6.26 13.34
#